data_AF-A0A2C9LNT8-F1
#
_entry.id   AF-A0A2C9LNT8-F1
#
_cell.length_a   1.000
_cell.length_b   1.000
_cell.length_c   1.000
_cell.angle_alpha   90.00
_cell.angle_beta   90.00
_cell.angle_gamma   90.00
#
_symmetry.space_group_name_H-M   'P 1'
#
loop_
_entity.id
_entity.type
_entity.pdbx_description
1 polymer ?
#
loop_
_entity_poly.entity_id
_entity_poly.type
_entity_poly.pdbx_seq_one_letter_code
_entity_poly.pdbx_strand_id
1 'polypeptide(L)'
;MLNVCRLAEEQGIKGFKEDLDIDRDIVYVSELDKEATISKLEEEISSKEDSISQLKSIIQKLEADLAHSHEQTKLLLEDMKSQQKLKETMEEENRNLTKKIMDTEQKLHQQMQSVIASTRKEMQVEQGLSKSTNTTQPSSEVNGDPTFFSFPDNMEDLMHIAKSLEAKQQEEIKQKDLISKVEKSNEEKQHLLQEVERLKTEVQDLTAKVNNLQAQLIEERAKNRETTDKMSMEYEQKLMAMAKNKPDSKDFQAASNTDDSSALRSQVLSLLKEVYDAQNKCSAAIQANTLKDTRIVELENLNDALRQEGAKYRQSTTDLIQQLRSINHQSEKAQAENMSVKKQYSMLQESFSKLVTDYKELQETFESYRTQTERQARYPRQPTRETMEEINRLTAQVIAADEAIAYRDEQIAQLRAEIASNSFSEEIHLLKFQADLFKSDFAAEREARTKLAEEKSKLQEEMEQLRELNRTLREELDAYNQRQIRDIQRRFDDSERQRRTPPLNTNRFSGAGWNVFPESQVPVVPRQDEDEELKSFQQYDCPKCSTLFPDIDSLQLHVPDCIDN
;
A
#
# COMPACT_ATOMS: atom_id res chain seq x y z
N MET A 1 11.33 -28.79 45.19
CA MET A 1 12.17 -29.93 45.65
C MET A 1 11.43 -30.91 46.56
N LEU A 2 10.72 -30.49 47.62
CA LEU A 2 10.05 -31.40 48.59
C LEU A 2 9.28 -32.59 47.98
N ASN A 3 8.46 -32.38 46.94
CA ASN A 3 7.74 -33.49 46.27
C ASN A 3 8.64 -34.46 45.50
N VAL A 4 9.83 -34.04 45.05
CA VAL A 4 10.80 -34.90 44.33
C VAL A 4 11.54 -35.80 45.32
N CYS A 5 11.94 -35.27 46.48
CA CYS A 5 12.59 -36.06 47.52
C CYS A 5 11.66 -37.15 48.07
N ARG A 6 10.38 -36.82 48.31
CA ARG A 6 9.39 -37.80 48.80
C ARG A 6 9.15 -38.94 47.79
N LEU A 7 9.12 -38.62 46.49
CA LEU A 7 8.96 -39.61 45.43
C LEU A 7 10.19 -40.54 45.29
N ALA A 8 11.39 -40.02 45.55
CA ALA A 8 12.62 -40.82 45.58
C ALA A 8 12.70 -41.77 46.79
N GLU A 9 12.21 -41.34 47.96
CA GLU A 9 12.07 -42.19 49.14
C GLU A 9 11.01 -43.29 48.94
N GLU A 10 9.85 -42.96 48.35
CA GLU A 10 8.79 -43.92 48.00
C GLU A 10 9.26 -44.97 46.97
N GLN A 11 10.27 -44.66 46.13
CA GLN A 11 10.91 -45.61 45.21
C GLN A 11 12.10 -46.37 45.82
N GLY A 12 12.37 -46.22 47.12
CA GLY A 12 13.38 -47.01 47.84
C GLY A 12 14.83 -46.68 47.53
N ILE A 13 15.10 -45.53 46.91
CA ILE A 13 16.46 -45.09 46.52
C ILE A 13 17.20 -44.57 47.76
N LYS A 14 17.91 -45.47 48.46
CA LYS A 14 18.80 -45.10 49.59
C LYS A 14 20.16 -44.65 49.06
N GLY A 15 20.48 -43.36 49.19
CA GLY A 15 21.79 -42.83 48.81
C GLY A 15 21.96 -41.31 48.88
N PHE A 16 20.89 -40.52 48.85
CA PHE A 16 20.98 -39.05 48.90
C PHE A 16 21.12 -38.50 50.34
N LYS A 17 22.28 -38.75 50.95
CA LYS A 17 22.77 -38.05 52.13
C LYS A 17 24.25 -37.73 51.96
N GLU A 18 24.54 -36.53 51.46
CA GLU A 18 25.83 -35.88 51.63
C GLU A 18 25.66 -34.37 51.39
N ASP A 19 25.72 -33.65 52.51
CA ASP A 19 26.36 -32.35 52.71
C ASP A 19 26.50 -31.44 51.48
N LEU A 20 25.46 -30.64 51.26
CA LEU A 20 25.60 -29.32 50.67
C LEU A 20 25.16 -28.30 51.72
N ASP A 21 26.14 -27.62 52.33
CA ASP A 21 25.94 -26.30 52.96
C ASP A 21 25.62 -25.30 51.84
N ILE A 22 24.37 -25.35 51.38
CA ILE A 22 23.80 -24.29 50.55
C ILE A 22 23.43 -23.18 51.51
N ASP A 23 24.27 -22.14 51.52
CA ASP A 23 24.02 -20.90 52.23
C ASP A 23 22.59 -20.41 51.98
N ARG A 24 21.87 -20.11 53.05
CA ARG A 24 20.41 -19.89 53.00
C ARG A 24 20.06 -18.47 52.56
N ASP A 25 20.47 -18.09 51.36
CA ASP A 25 19.79 -17.05 50.58
C ASP A 25 18.47 -17.58 50.00
N ILE A 26 17.63 -18.14 50.88
CA ILE A 26 16.20 -18.32 50.60
C ILE A 26 15.58 -16.93 50.73
N VAL A 27 15.73 -16.14 49.67
CA VAL A 27 15.05 -14.86 49.51
C VAL A 27 13.56 -15.13 49.65
N TYR A 28 12.99 -14.73 50.78
CA TYR A 28 11.59 -14.95 51.11
C TYR A 28 10.73 -13.93 50.36
N VAL A 29 10.69 -14.07 49.03
CA VAL A 29 9.78 -13.33 48.14
C VAL A 29 8.39 -13.51 48.69
N SER A 30 7.75 -12.40 49.08
CA SER A 30 6.50 -12.45 49.83
C SER A 30 5.41 -13.11 48.99
N GLU A 31 4.40 -13.68 49.63
CA GLU A 31 3.28 -14.29 48.90
C GLU A 31 2.58 -13.23 48.02
N LEU A 32 2.54 -11.97 48.47
CA LEU A 32 2.05 -10.81 47.73
C LEU A 32 2.87 -10.52 46.45
N ASP A 33 4.19 -10.61 46.48
CA ASP A 33 5.02 -10.40 45.28
C ASP A 33 4.81 -11.51 44.24
N LYS A 34 4.54 -12.74 44.70
CA LYS A 34 4.19 -13.88 43.83
C LYS A 34 2.80 -13.71 43.23
N GLU A 35 1.81 -13.29 44.02
CA GLU A 35 0.47 -12.97 43.53
C GLU A 35 0.51 -11.82 42.52
N ALA A 36 1.25 -10.75 42.79
CA ALA A 36 1.41 -9.63 41.86
C ALA A 36 2.11 -10.02 40.54
N THR A 37 3.13 -10.88 40.60
CA THR A 37 3.80 -11.38 39.38
C THR A 37 2.92 -12.38 38.61
N ILE A 38 2.14 -13.21 39.28
CA ILE A 38 1.13 -14.08 38.64
C ILE A 38 0.06 -13.23 37.94
N SER A 39 -0.55 -12.25 38.62
CA SER A 39 -1.57 -11.38 38.02
C SER A 39 -1.05 -10.64 36.78
N LYS A 40 0.20 -10.16 36.82
CA LYS A 40 0.83 -9.53 35.64
C LYS A 40 1.03 -10.53 34.49
N LEU A 41 1.45 -11.76 34.78
CA LEU A 41 1.60 -12.81 33.75
C LEU A 41 0.26 -13.23 33.16
N GLU A 42 -0.81 -13.30 33.96
CA GLU A 42 -2.18 -13.57 33.50
C GLU A 42 -2.70 -12.45 32.57
N GLU A 43 -2.44 -11.18 32.92
CA GLU A 43 -2.78 -10.02 32.08
C GLU A 43 -1.98 -10.00 30.77
N GLU A 44 -0.68 -10.34 30.81
CA GLU A 44 0.14 -10.52 29.60
C GLU A 44 -0.29 -11.70 28.74
N ILE A 45 -0.77 -12.80 29.33
CA ILE A 45 -1.32 -13.96 28.60
C ILE A 45 -2.63 -13.58 27.92
N SER A 46 -3.56 -12.95 28.65
CA SER A 46 -4.84 -12.46 28.12
C SER A 46 -4.63 -11.53 26.91
N SER A 47 -3.73 -10.55 27.02
CA SER A 47 -3.35 -9.66 25.92
C SER A 47 -2.78 -10.39 24.69
N LYS A 48 -2.00 -11.48 24.91
CA LYS A 48 -1.50 -12.35 23.84
C LYS A 48 -2.61 -13.21 23.22
N GLU A 49 -3.58 -13.70 24.00
CA GLU A 49 -4.73 -14.46 23.50
C GLU A 49 -5.67 -13.60 22.64
N ASP A 50 -5.92 -12.34 23.03
CA ASP A 50 -6.61 -11.35 22.20
C ASP A 50 -5.86 -11.08 20.89
N SER A 51 -4.54 -10.88 20.97
CA SER A 51 -3.69 -10.68 19.79
C SER A 51 -3.73 -11.88 18.83
N ILE A 52 -3.69 -13.10 19.36
CA ILE A 52 -3.84 -14.35 18.58
C ILE A 52 -5.23 -14.43 17.94
N SER A 53 -6.27 -14.01 18.65
CA SER A 53 -7.64 -14.03 18.15
C SER A 53 -7.86 -13.02 17.01
N GLN A 54 -7.26 -11.83 17.12
CA GLN A 54 -7.22 -10.84 16.04
C GLN A 54 -6.48 -11.37 14.81
N LEU A 55 -5.29 -11.98 14.99
CA LEU A 55 -4.52 -12.57 13.90
C LEU A 55 -5.28 -13.70 13.19
N LYS A 56 -5.98 -14.57 13.93
CA LYS A 56 -6.86 -15.61 13.35
C LYS A 56 -7.98 -15.01 12.49
N SER A 57 -8.61 -13.92 12.94
CA SER A 57 -9.64 -13.23 12.15
C SER A 57 -9.07 -12.60 10.87
N ILE A 58 -7.85 -12.07 10.92
CA ILE A 58 -7.16 -11.52 9.74
C ILE A 58 -6.83 -12.64 8.75
N ILE A 59 -6.27 -13.77 9.21
CA ILE A 59 -5.97 -14.94 8.37
C ILE A 59 -7.24 -15.45 7.69
N GLN A 60 -8.34 -15.63 8.42
CA GLN A 60 -9.61 -16.11 7.86
C GLN A 60 -10.18 -15.17 6.78
N LYS A 61 -9.98 -13.85 6.90
CA LYS A 61 -10.36 -12.88 5.86
C LYS A 61 -9.48 -13.02 4.62
N LEU A 62 -8.15 -13.11 4.81
CA LEU A 62 -7.20 -13.30 3.72
C LEU A 62 -7.43 -14.62 2.97
N GLU A 63 -7.80 -15.69 3.67
CA GLU A 63 -8.20 -16.97 3.05
C GLU A 63 -9.47 -16.84 2.19
N ALA A 64 -10.47 -16.09 2.67
CA ALA A 64 -11.69 -15.82 1.91
C ALA A 64 -11.44 -14.94 0.67
N ASP A 65 -10.61 -13.89 0.80
CA ASP A 65 -10.20 -13.02 -0.31
C ASP A 65 -9.37 -13.79 -1.36
N LEU A 66 -8.48 -14.68 -0.91
CA LEU A 66 -7.70 -15.56 -1.78
C LEU A 66 -8.60 -16.55 -2.52
N ALA A 67 -9.58 -17.16 -1.85
CA ALA A 67 -10.56 -18.03 -2.49
C ALA A 67 -11.41 -17.29 -3.53
N HIS A 68 -11.81 -16.04 -3.25
CA HIS A 68 -12.53 -15.19 -4.20
C HIS A 68 -11.67 -14.86 -5.43
N SER A 69 -10.40 -14.50 -5.23
CA SER A 69 -9.43 -14.23 -6.30
C SER A 69 -9.18 -15.46 -7.19
N HIS A 70 -9.10 -16.66 -6.59
CA HIS A 70 -8.99 -17.91 -7.34
C HIS A 70 -10.22 -18.19 -8.21
N GLU A 71 -11.44 -17.97 -7.71
CA GLU A 71 -12.65 -18.18 -8.51
C GLU A 71 -12.78 -17.13 -9.62
N GLN A 72 -12.43 -15.86 -9.38
CA GLN A 72 -12.33 -14.85 -10.43
C GLN A 72 -11.32 -15.25 -11.53
N THR A 73 -10.14 -15.76 -11.14
CA THR A 73 -9.10 -16.22 -12.07
C THR A 73 -9.59 -17.42 -12.90
N LYS A 74 -10.34 -18.34 -12.27
CA LYS A 74 -10.96 -19.49 -12.92
C LYS A 74 -12.02 -19.08 -13.95
N LEU A 75 -12.88 -18.11 -13.62
CA LEU A 75 -13.85 -17.55 -14.55
C LEU A 75 -13.17 -16.86 -15.75
N LEU A 76 -12.10 -16.09 -15.52
CA LEU A 76 -11.33 -15.45 -16.60
C LEU A 76 -10.68 -16.48 -17.54
N LEU A 77 -10.16 -17.59 -17.00
CA LEU A 77 -9.62 -18.70 -17.79
C LEU A 77 -10.69 -19.44 -18.60
N GLU A 78 -11.93 -19.51 -18.10
CA GLU A 78 -13.05 -20.08 -18.84
C GLU A 78 -13.52 -19.14 -19.96
N ASP A 79 -13.59 -17.83 -19.70
CA ASP A 79 -13.87 -16.82 -20.73
C ASP A 79 -12.81 -16.81 -21.84
N MET A 80 -11.52 -16.81 -21.50
CA MET A 80 -10.43 -16.91 -22.49
C MET A 80 -10.53 -18.17 -23.36
N LYS A 81 -10.92 -19.31 -22.79
CA LYS A 81 -11.18 -20.55 -23.56
C LYS A 81 -12.39 -20.42 -24.48
N SER A 82 -13.43 -19.67 -24.06
CA SER A 82 -14.59 -19.39 -24.90
C SER A 82 -14.23 -18.47 -26.08
N GLN A 83 -13.46 -17.41 -25.82
CA GLN A 83 -12.95 -16.49 -26.84
C GLN A 83 -12.02 -17.21 -27.84
N GLN A 84 -11.17 -18.14 -27.36
CA GLN A 84 -10.33 -18.95 -28.24
C GLN A 84 -11.17 -19.82 -29.18
N LYS A 85 -12.20 -20.52 -28.68
CA LYS A 85 -13.11 -21.31 -29.53
C LYS A 85 -13.86 -20.46 -30.55
N LEU A 86 -14.30 -19.26 -30.15
CA LEU A 86 -14.95 -18.32 -31.07
C LEU A 86 -13.99 -17.87 -32.17
N LYS A 87 -12.74 -17.54 -31.83
CA LYS A 87 -11.69 -17.21 -32.79
C LYS A 87 -11.40 -18.37 -33.75
N GLU A 88 -11.25 -19.59 -33.26
CA GLU A 88 -11.04 -20.79 -34.08
C GLU A 88 -12.21 -21.03 -35.05
N THR A 89 -13.44 -20.78 -34.60
CA THR A 89 -14.65 -20.86 -35.44
C THR A 89 -14.64 -19.79 -36.53
N MET A 90 -14.35 -18.53 -36.19
CA MET A 90 -14.24 -17.43 -37.16
C MET A 90 -13.10 -17.63 -38.17
N GLU A 91 -11.96 -18.19 -37.75
CA GLU A 91 -10.87 -18.53 -38.67
C GLU A 91 -11.29 -19.62 -39.65
N GLU A 92 -12.01 -20.65 -39.20
CA GLU A 92 -12.52 -21.70 -40.07
C GLU A 92 -13.59 -21.18 -41.04
N GLU A 93 -14.49 -20.30 -40.61
CA GLU A 93 -15.43 -19.62 -41.51
C GLU A 93 -14.70 -18.77 -42.57
N ASN A 94 -13.66 -18.03 -42.19
CA ASN A 94 -12.83 -17.25 -43.11
C ASN A 94 -12.05 -18.12 -44.11
N ARG A 95 -11.54 -19.29 -43.70
CA ARG A 95 -10.93 -20.28 -44.60
C ARG A 95 -11.96 -20.78 -45.61
N ASN A 96 -13.17 -21.11 -45.16
CA ASN A 96 -14.26 -21.59 -46.01
C ASN A 96 -14.78 -20.52 -46.97
N LEU A 97 -14.83 -19.25 -46.57
CA LEU A 97 -15.14 -18.12 -47.45
C LEU A 97 -14.04 -17.89 -48.49
N THR A 98 -12.76 -17.89 -48.08
CA THR A 98 -11.61 -17.79 -48.99
C THR A 98 -11.64 -18.88 -50.05
N LYS A 99 -11.91 -20.13 -49.65
CA LYS A 99 -12.06 -21.26 -50.57
C LYS A 99 -13.21 -21.06 -51.56
N LYS A 100 -14.38 -20.60 -51.09
CA LYS A 100 -15.52 -20.27 -51.98
C LYS A 100 -15.17 -19.18 -52.99
N ILE A 101 -14.42 -18.16 -52.58
CA ILE A 101 -13.94 -17.09 -53.48
C ILE A 101 -13.05 -17.71 -54.57
N MET A 102 -12.02 -18.48 -54.21
CA MET A 102 -11.15 -19.16 -55.17
C MET A 102 -11.93 -20.08 -56.13
N ASP A 103 -12.88 -20.86 -55.63
CA ASP A 103 -13.74 -21.72 -56.46
C ASP A 103 -14.60 -20.90 -57.45
N THR A 104 -15.06 -19.70 -57.06
CA THR A 104 -15.80 -18.80 -57.96
C THR A 104 -14.91 -18.10 -58.98
N GLU A 105 -13.71 -17.67 -58.58
CA GLU A 105 -12.71 -17.08 -59.49
C GLU A 105 -12.26 -18.10 -60.54
N GLN A 106 -12.02 -19.36 -60.14
CA GLN A 106 -11.67 -20.43 -61.06
C GLN A 106 -12.79 -20.71 -62.08
N LYS A 107 -14.06 -20.74 -61.62
CA LYS A 107 -15.22 -20.89 -62.52
C LYS A 107 -15.37 -19.71 -63.48
N LEU A 108 -15.18 -18.47 -63.01
CA LEU A 108 -15.22 -17.28 -63.84
C LEU A 108 -14.09 -17.30 -64.88
N HIS A 109 -12.89 -17.73 -64.50
CA HIS A 109 -11.76 -17.87 -65.41
C HIS A 109 -12.02 -18.95 -66.48
N GLN A 110 -12.60 -20.09 -66.11
CA GLN A 110 -13.03 -21.13 -67.07
C GLN A 110 -14.11 -20.63 -68.04
N GLN A 111 -15.10 -19.88 -67.55
CA GLN A 111 -16.13 -19.25 -68.40
C GLN A 111 -15.49 -18.25 -69.37
N MET A 112 -14.59 -17.39 -68.90
CA MET A 112 -13.86 -16.42 -69.73
C MET A 112 -13.02 -17.12 -70.81
N GLN A 113 -12.29 -18.19 -70.46
CA GLN A 113 -11.57 -19.00 -71.45
C GLN A 113 -12.50 -19.63 -72.50
N SER A 114 -13.67 -20.11 -72.10
CA SER A 114 -14.68 -20.67 -73.02
C SER A 114 -15.25 -19.61 -73.98
N VAL A 115 -15.50 -18.39 -73.49
CA VAL A 115 -15.91 -17.25 -74.33
C VAL A 115 -14.81 -16.90 -75.33
N ILE A 116 -13.56 -16.71 -74.88
CA ILE A 116 -12.41 -16.42 -75.75
C ILE A 116 -12.24 -17.51 -76.83
N ALA A 117 -12.39 -18.79 -76.46
CA ALA A 117 -12.30 -19.90 -77.40
C ALA A 117 -13.46 -19.92 -78.42
N SER A 118 -14.66 -19.47 -78.02
CA SER A 118 -15.84 -19.38 -78.89
C SER A 118 -15.70 -18.22 -79.88
N THR A 119 -15.38 -17.01 -79.41
CA THR A 119 -15.12 -15.84 -80.27
C THR A 119 -13.96 -16.10 -81.24
N ARG A 120 -12.93 -16.84 -80.83
CA ARG A 120 -11.83 -17.23 -81.73
C ARG A 120 -12.28 -18.16 -82.86
N LYS A 121 -13.24 -19.06 -82.61
CA LYS A 121 -13.83 -19.92 -83.64
C LYS A 121 -14.73 -19.11 -84.59
N GLU A 122 -15.53 -18.19 -84.07
CA GLU A 122 -16.38 -17.30 -84.87
C GLU A 122 -15.54 -16.45 -85.84
N MET A 123 -14.48 -15.80 -85.36
CA MET A 123 -13.55 -15.06 -86.22
C MET A 123 -12.88 -15.94 -87.30
N GLN A 124 -12.59 -17.21 -87.00
CA GLN A 124 -12.04 -18.15 -88.01
C GLN A 124 -13.08 -18.56 -89.05
N VAL A 125 -14.37 -18.64 -88.70
CA VAL A 125 -15.46 -18.87 -89.66
C VAL A 125 -15.67 -17.65 -90.57
N GLU A 126 -15.61 -16.43 -90.03
CA GLU A 126 -15.69 -15.20 -90.83
C GLU A 126 -14.47 -15.03 -91.77
N GLN A 127 -13.26 -15.35 -91.32
CA GLN A 127 -12.06 -15.39 -92.17
C GLN A 127 -12.11 -16.52 -93.22
N GLY A 128 -12.82 -17.62 -92.95
CA GLY A 128 -13.05 -18.70 -93.91
C GLY A 128 -13.95 -18.30 -95.09
N LEU A 129 -14.84 -17.31 -94.89
CA LEU A 129 -15.79 -16.81 -95.90
C LEU A 129 -15.27 -15.59 -96.68
N SER A 130 -14.10 -15.06 -96.33
CA SER A 130 -13.52 -13.82 -96.91
C SER A 130 -12.23 -14.04 -97.71
N LYS A 131 -12.13 -15.16 -98.45
CA LYS A 131 -11.13 -15.31 -99.51
C LYS A 131 -11.56 -14.60 -100.81
N SER A 132 -11.41 -13.29 -100.84
CA SER A 132 -11.25 -12.56 -102.11
C SER A 132 -10.44 -11.27 -101.96
N THR A 133 -9.60 -11.01 -102.97
CA THR A 133 -8.89 -9.75 -103.28
C THR A 133 -7.90 -9.15 -102.27
N ASN A 134 -6.62 -9.29 -102.65
CA ASN A 134 -5.64 -8.22 -102.88
C ASN A 134 -5.07 -7.43 -101.68
N THR A 135 -3.76 -7.57 -101.40
CA THR A 135 -2.61 -6.85 -102.03
C THR A 135 -2.37 -5.49 -101.39
N THR A 136 -1.21 -5.31 -100.74
CA THR A 136 -0.16 -4.34 -101.10
C THR A 136 0.97 -4.37 -100.07
N GLN A 137 2.17 -4.72 -100.54
CA GLN A 137 3.46 -4.57 -99.85
C GLN A 137 3.86 -3.08 -99.87
N PRO A 138 4.74 -2.60 -98.96
CA PRO A 138 6.16 -2.72 -99.31
C PRO A 138 7.10 -3.07 -98.14
N SER A 139 8.17 -3.72 -98.55
CA SER A 139 9.37 -4.06 -97.79
C SER A 139 10.32 -2.88 -97.59
N SER A 140 11.11 -2.92 -96.50
CA SER A 140 12.46 -2.36 -96.45
C SER A 140 13.31 -3.18 -95.47
N GLU A 141 14.20 -4.03 -96.01
CA GLU A 141 15.25 -4.71 -95.25
C GLU A 141 16.48 -3.80 -95.15
N VAL A 142 17.15 -3.76 -93.99
CA VAL A 142 18.59 -3.45 -93.91
C VAL A 142 19.21 -4.35 -92.85
N ASN A 143 20.13 -5.23 -93.27
CA ASN A 143 21.01 -5.99 -92.38
C ASN A 143 22.18 -5.10 -91.92
N GLY A 144 22.56 -5.20 -90.65
CA GLY A 144 23.73 -4.51 -90.10
C GLY A 144 24.04 -4.93 -88.66
N ASP A 145 25.03 -5.79 -88.50
CA ASP A 145 25.58 -6.31 -87.24
C ASP A 145 27.12 -6.18 -87.33
N PRO A 146 27.90 -6.09 -86.23
CA PRO A 146 27.60 -5.67 -84.86
C PRO A 146 28.40 -4.40 -84.46
N THR A 147 27.84 -3.50 -83.64
CA THR A 147 28.65 -2.46 -82.97
C THR A 147 28.42 -2.46 -81.47
N PHE A 148 29.43 -2.96 -80.76
CA PHE A 148 29.56 -2.97 -79.31
C PHE A 148 29.51 -1.54 -78.75
N PHE A 149 28.33 -1.11 -78.30
CA PHE A 149 28.12 0.10 -77.50
C PHE A 149 27.61 -0.35 -76.13
N SER A 150 28.51 -0.36 -75.13
CA SER A 150 28.12 -0.57 -73.74
C SER A 150 27.27 0.61 -73.29
N PHE A 151 25.96 0.41 -73.21
CA PHE A 151 25.08 1.33 -72.48
C PHE A 151 25.57 1.40 -71.02
N PRO A 152 25.61 2.60 -70.40
CA PRO A 152 26.10 2.74 -69.04
C PRO A 152 25.15 2.05 -68.05
N ASP A 153 25.71 1.41 -67.02
CA ASP A 153 25.01 0.62 -65.99
C ASP A 153 23.93 1.41 -65.19
N ASN A 154 23.82 2.72 -65.40
CA ASN A 154 22.85 3.61 -64.73
C ASN A 154 21.37 3.38 -65.12
N MET A 155 21.06 2.52 -66.10
CA MET A 155 19.66 2.28 -66.49
C MET A 155 18.90 1.42 -65.46
N GLU A 156 19.59 0.50 -64.79
CA GLU A 156 19.07 -0.29 -63.68
C GLU A 156 18.71 0.64 -62.51
N ASP A 157 19.61 1.55 -62.15
CA ASP A 157 19.41 2.57 -61.11
C ASP A 157 18.25 3.51 -61.43
N LEU A 158 18.14 3.99 -62.67
CA LEU A 158 17.00 4.79 -63.13
C LEU A 158 15.66 4.03 -63.00
N MET A 159 15.65 2.73 -63.29
CA MET A 159 14.45 1.89 -63.11
C MET A 159 14.13 1.65 -61.63
N HIS A 160 15.13 1.51 -60.76
CA HIS A 160 14.95 1.42 -59.31
C HIS A 160 14.45 2.74 -58.71
N ILE A 161 14.98 3.88 -59.15
CA ILE A 161 14.51 5.21 -58.76
C ILE A 161 13.05 5.41 -59.22
N ALA A 162 12.70 5.05 -60.47
CA ALA A 162 11.34 5.14 -60.98
C ALA A 162 10.35 4.29 -60.15
N LYS A 163 10.68 3.02 -59.87
CA LYS A 163 9.87 2.15 -59.01
C LYS A 163 9.73 2.67 -57.57
N SER A 164 10.79 3.27 -57.02
CA SER A 164 10.76 3.91 -55.70
C SER A 164 9.86 5.15 -55.68
N LEU A 165 9.86 5.94 -56.77
CA LEU A 165 8.97 7.08 -56.96
C LEU A 165 7.50 6.64 -57.10
N GLU A 166 7.20 5.63 -57.91
CA GLU A 166 5.85 5.06 -58.01
C GLU A 166 5.36 4.51 -56.67
N ALA A 167 6.22 3.79 -55.93
CA ALA A 167 5.88 3.28 -54.60
C ALA A 167 5.53 4.40 -53.62
N LYS A 168 6.36 5.46 -53.55
CA LYS A 168 6.08 6.66 -52.74
C LYS A 168 4.79 7.37 -53.16
N GLN A 169 4.54 7.47 -54.46
CA GLN A 169 3.34 8.12 -54.99
C GLN A 169 2.07 7.31 -54.67
N GLN A 170 2.13 5.98 -54.73
CA GLN A 170 1.05 5.10 -54.26
C GLN A 170 0.84 5.18 -52.75
N GLU A 171 1.91 5.32 -51.97
CA GLU A 171 1.83 5.49 -50.51
C GLU A 171 1.21 6.83 -50.13
N GLU A 172 1.56 7.92 -50.83
CA GLU A 172 0.93 9.24 -50.67
C GLU A 172 -0.57 9.22 -51.03
N ILE A 173 -0.96 8.49 -52.08
CA ILE A 173 -2.37 8.28 -52.44
C ILE A 173 -3.12 7.50 -51.35
N LYS A 174 -2.53 6.43 -50.82
CA LYS A 174 -3.10 5.66 -49.69
C LYS A 174 -3.23 6.51 -48.43
N GLN A 175 -2.24 7.36 -48.15
CA GLN A 175 -2.26 8.28 -47.01
C GLN A 175 -3.38 9.32 -47.16
N LYS A 176 -3.58 9.88 -48.36
CA LYS A 176 -4.68 10.81 -48.67
C LYS A 176 -6.06 10.16 -48.56
N ASP A 177 -6.23 8.94 -49.06
CA ASP A 177 -7.47 8.16 -48.91
C ASP A 177 -7.77 7.83 -47.43
N LEU A 178 -6.73 7.49 -46.65
CA LEU A 178 -6.88 7.26 -45.21
C LEU A 178 -7.29 8.54 -44.45
N ILE A 179 -6.68 9.68 -44.79
CA ILE A 179 -7.06 10.99 -44.23
C ILE A 179 -8.53 11.29 -44.56
N SER A 180 -8.95 11.15 -45.83
CA SER A 180 -10.35 11.41 -46.23
C SER A 180 -11.36 10.48 -45.54
N LYS A 181 -10.98 9.23 -45.25
CA LYS A 181 -11.81 8.30 -44.45
C LYS A 181 -11.91 8.72 -42.98
N VAL A 182 -10.81 9.20 -42.39
CA VAL A 182 -10.80 9.75 -41.03
C VAL A 182 -11.65 11.01 -40.94
N GLU A 183 -11.57 11.92 -41.92
CA GLU A 183 -12.38 13.13 -42.00
C GLU A 183 -13.88 12.80 -42.03
N LYS A 184 -14.32 11.93 -42.95
CA LYS A 184 -15.74 11.49 -43.04
C LYS A 184 -16.24 10.84 -41.75
N SER A 185 -15.44 9.95 -41.15
CA SER A 185 -15.79 9.32 -39.87
C SER A 185 -15.90 10.36 -38.73
N ASN A 186 -15.12 11.44 -38.78
CA ASN A 186 -15.17 12.52 -37.81
C ASN A 186 -16.39 13.45 -38.04
N GLU A 187 -16.80 13.67 -39.29
CA GLU A 187 -18.06 14.35 -39.65
C GLU A 187 -19.29 13.55 -39.17
N GLU A 188 -19.33 12.24 -39.44
CA GLU A 188 -20.37 11.32 -38.95
C GLU A 188 -20.43 11.34 -37.41
N LYS A 189 -19.27 11.32 -36.74
CA LYS A 189 -19.17 11.44 -35.27
C LYS A 189 -19.71 12.78 -34.77
N GLN A 190 -19.42 13.90 -35.44
CA GLN A 190 -19.98 15.20 -35.07
C GLN A 190 -21.49 15.24 -35.23
N HIS A 191 -22.04 14.68 -36.31
CA HIS A 191 -23.48 14.58 -36.51
C HIS A 191 -24.16 13.71 -35.43
N LEU A 192 -23.56 12.57 -35.07
CA LEU A 192 -24.05 11.72 -33.99
C LEU A 192 -24.00 12.43 -32.61
N LEU A 193 -22.96 13.22 -32.34
CA LEU A 193 -22.88 14.02 -31.11
C LEU A 193 -23.98 15.09 -31.05
N GLN A 194 -24.26 15.78 -32.15
CA GLN A 194 -25.35 16.76 -32.23
C GLN A 194 -26.72 16.10 -32.01
N GLU A 195 -26.96 14.92 -32.60
CA GLU A 195 -28.21 14.19 -32.41
C GLU A 195 -28.37 13.65 -30.99
N VAL A 196 -27.28 13.21 -30.33
CA VAL A 196 -27.30 12.84 -28.91
C VAL A 196 -27.61 14.05 -28.02
N GLU A 197 -27.06 15.23 -28.32
CA GLU A 197 -27.38 16.47 -27.59
C GLU A 197 -28.86 16.87 -27.77
N ARG A 198 -29.39 16.74 -29.00
CA ARG A 198 -30.81 16.98 -29.33
C ARG A 198 -31.76 16.01 -28.61
N LEU A 199 -31.44 14.72 -28.59
CA LEU A 199 -32.23 13.71 -27.88
C LEU A 199 -32.17 13.92 -26.35
N LYS A 200 -31.03 14.39 -25.82
CA LYS A 200 -30.85 14.70 -24.41
C LYS A 200 -31.71 15.89 -23.97
N THR A 201 -31.80 16.96 -24.76
CA THR A 201 -32.72 18.08 -24.45
C THR A 201 -34.19 17.66 -24.58
N GLU A 202 -34.54 16.86 -25.59
CA GLU A 202 -35.90 16.31 -25.75
C GLU A 202 -36.32 15.43 -24.54
N VAL A 203 -35.41 14.58 -24.03
CA VAL A 203 -35.64 13.79 -22.80
C VAL A 203 -35.78 14.69 -21.57
N GLN A 204 -35.02 15.78 -21.46
CA GLN A 204 -35.16 16.74 -20.35
C GLN A 204 -36.53 17.46 -20.39
N ASP A 205 -36.98 17.90 -21.57
CA ASP A 205 -38.28 18.53 -21.76
C ASP A 205 -39.45 17.57 -21.47
N LEU A 206 -39.35 16.31 -21.91
CA LEU A 206 -40.32 15.27 -21.60
C LEU A 206 -40.35 14.96 -20.09
N THR A 207 -39.19 14.91 -19.44
CA THR A 207 -39.09 14.71 -17.98
C THR A 207 -39.74 15.88 -17.22
N ALA A 208 -39.51 17.13 -17.64
CA ALA A 208 -40.15 18.30 -17.07
C ALA A 208 -41.68 18.28 -17.25
N LYS A 209 -42.18 17.87 -18.42
CA LYS A 209 -43.62 17.68 -18.69
C LYS A 209 -44.24 16.59 -17.81
N VAL A 210 -43.57 15.44 -17.65
CA VAL A 210 -44.03 14.36 -16.76
C VAL A 210 -44.11 14.83 -15.32
N ASN A 211 -43.09 15.52 -14.82
CA ASN A 211 -43.08 16.07 -13.45
C ASN A 211 -44.22 17.08 -13.23
N ASN A 212 -44.49 17.95 -14.20
CA ASN A 212 -45.59 18.92 -14.14
C ASN A 212 -46.97 18.23 -14.12
N LEU A 213 -47.20 17.28 -15.04
CA LEU A 213 -48.44 16.48 -15.07
C LEU A 213 -48.63 15.67 -13.78
N GLN A 214 -47.56 15.13 -13.20
CA GLN A 214 -47.60 14.42 -11.94
C GLN A 214 -47.95 15.34 -10.76
N ALA A 215 -47.46 16.58 -10.75
CA ALA A 215 -47.84 17.60 -9.76
C ALA A 215 -49.33 17.98 -9.90
N GLN A 216 -49.82 18.27 -11.11
CA GLN A 216 -51.24 18.56 -11.36
C GLN A 216 -52.16 17.41 -10.92
N LEU A 217 -51.74 16.16 -11.17
CA LEU A 217 -52.51 14.97 -10.79
C LEU A 217 -52.50 14.72 -9.27
N ILE A 218 -51.48 15.16 -8.55
CA ILE A 218 -51.48 15.18 -7.08
C ILE A 218 -52.42 16.27 -6.56
N GLU A 219 -52.41 17.46 -7.16
CA GLU A 219 -53.27 18.59 -6.79
C GLU A 219 -54.76 18.26 -6.97
N GLU A 220 -55.16 17.71 -8.13
CA GLU A 220 -56.54 17.28 -8.38
C GLU A 220 -56.98 16.12 -7.48
N ARG A 221 -56.06 15.22 -7.11
CA ARG A 221 -56.34 14.19 -6.09
C ARG A 221 -56.57 14.79 -4.71
N ALA A 222 -55.86 15.86 -4.34
CA ALA A 222 -56.08 16.57 -3.08
C ALA A 222 -57.45 17.27 -3.07
N LYS A 223 -57.80 17.99 -4.14
CA LYS A 223 -59.12 18.63 -4.30
C LYS A 223 -60.27 17.63 -4.26
N ASN A 224 -60.13 16.48 -4.94
CA ASN A 224 -61.13 15.41 -4.91
C ASN A 224 -61.28 14.76 -3.52
N ARG A 225 -60.20 14.66 -2.74
CA ARG A 225 -60.30 14.23 -1.33
C ARG A 225 -61.06 15.26 -0.50
N GLU A 226 -60.67 16.52 -0.57
CA GLU A 226 -61.31 17.60 0.20
C GLU A 226 -62.82 17.73 -0.11
N THR A 227 -63.23 17.59 -1.37
CA THR A 227 -64.67 17.59 -1.73
C THR A 227 -65.40 16.33 -1.25
N THR A 228 -64.75 15.16 -1.29
CA THR A 228 -65.30 13.91 -0.74
C THR A 228 -65.47 13.99 0.78
N ASP A 229 -64.48 14.52 1.49
CA ASP A 229 -64.50 14.68 2.95
C ASP A 229 -65.59 15.67 3.38
N LYS A 230 -65.75 16.80 2.68
CA LYS A 230 -66.85 17.76 2.92
C LYS A 230 -68.23 17.11 2.72
N MET A 231 -68.41 16.36 1.63
CA MET A 231 -69.65 15.62 1.37
C MET A 231 -69.93 14.59 2.47
N SER A 232 -68.90 13.86 2.94
CA SER A 232 -69.02 12.91 4.05
C SER A 232 -69.47 13.58 5.35
N MET A 233 -68.82 14.68 5.73
CA MET A 233 -69.17 15.46 6.92
C MET A 233 -70.60 16.03 6.85
N GLU A 234 -71.04 16.49 5.67
CA GLU A 234 -72.44 16.93 5.47
C GLU A 234 -73.45 15.78 5.65
N TYR A 235 -73.15 14.58 5.14
CA TYR A 235 -73.98 13.40 5.32
C TYR A 235 -74.06 12.98 6.79
N GLU A 236 -72.92 13.01 7.49
CA GLU A 236 -72.84 12.65 8.91
C GLU A 236 -73.58 13.67 9.80
N GLN A 237 -73.47 14.98 9.50
CA GLN A 237 -74.28 16.01 10.17
C GLN A 237 -75.79 15.82 9.93
N LYS A 238 -76.21 15.46 8.71
CA LYS A 238 -77.62 15.18 8.39
C LYS A 238 -78.11 13.93 9.15
N LEU A 239 -77.30 12.89 9.26
CA LEU A 239 -77.57 11.69 10.07
C LEU A 239 -77.69 12.02 11.57
N MET A 240 -76.77 12.81 12.14
CA MET A 240 -76.86 13.24 13.54
C MET A 240 -78.07 14.14 13.80
N ALA A 241 -78.44 15.03 12.87
CA ALA A 241 -79.64 15.87 13.00
C ALA A 241 -80.92 15.03 12.99
N MET A 242 -81.01 14.00 12.14
CA MET A 242 -82.14 13.05 12.16
C MET A 242 -82.16 12.21 13.44
N ALA A 243 -81.00 11.75 13.94
CA ALA A 243 -80.91 10.99 15.18
C ALA A 243 -81.30 11.82 16.43
N LYS A 244 -81.06 13.14 16.40
CA LYS A 244 -81.39 14.07 17.49
C LYS A 244 -82.88 14.46 17.52
N ASN A 245 -83.59 14.34 16.39
CA ASN A 245 -85.02 14.62 16.26
C ASN A 245 -85.86 13.34 16.41
N LYS A 246 -85.70 12.64 17.53
CA LYS A 246 -86.51 11.46 17.89
C LYS A 246 -87.55 11.86 18.95
N PRO A 247 -88.80 12.21 18.57
CA PRO A 247 -89.83 12.53 19.54
C PRO A 247 -90.32 11.27 20.25
N ASP A 248 -90.34 11.30 21.58
CA ASP A 248 -91.14 10.38 22.37
C ASP A 248 -92.63 10.63 22.09
N SER A 249 -93.37 9.57 21.79
CA SER A 249 -94.83 9.63 21.72
C SER A 249 -95.43 8.30 22.18
N LYS A 250 -95.89 8.30 23.43
CA LYS A 250 -96.95 7.42 23.91
C LYS A 250 -98.25 8.21 23.96
N ASP A 251 -99.35 7.47 24.01
CA ASP A 251 -100.72 7.91 24.30
C ASP A 251 -101.45 8.71 23.21
N PHE A 252 -102.20 7.98 22.37
CA PHE A 252 -103.61 8.32 22.12
C PHE A 252 -104.45 7.10 21.66
N GLN A 253 -105.02 6.37 22.62
CA GLN A 253 -106.13 5.43 22.36
C GLN A 253 -107.42 6.00 22.98
N ALA A 254 -108.22 6.74 22.20
CA ALA A 254 -109.67 6.90 22.35
C ALA A 254 -110.25 7.97 21.39
N ALA A 255 -110.66 7.57 20.20
CA ALA A 255 -111.64 8.32 19.39
C ALA A 255 -112.34 7.35 18.42
N SER A 256 -113.63 7.11 18.63
CA SER A 256 -114.43 6.21 17.80
C SER A 256 -114.95 6.91 16.54
N ASN A 257 -114.76 6.27 15.38
CA ASN A 257 -115.63 6.34 14.21
C ASN A 257 -115.98 7.77 13.69
N THR A 258 -114.99 8.45 13.13
CA THR A 258 -115.16 9.50 12.09
C THR A 258 -114.23 9.22 10.91
N ASP A 259 -114.50 9.81 9.74
CA ASP A 259 -113.78 9.53 8.49
C ASP A 259 -112.25 9.72 8.58
N ASP A 260 -111.80 10.61 9.46
CA ASP A 260 -110.37 10.90 9.73
C ASP A 260 -109.58 9.66 10.13
N SER A 261 -110.19 8.70 10.84
CA SER A 261 -109.55 7.44 11.21
C SER A 261 -109.28 6.53 10.01
N SER A 262 -110.09 6.63 8.95
CA SER A 262 -109.85 5.91 7.69
C SER A 262 -108.75 6.58 6.87
N ALA A 263 -108.74 7.91 6.82
CA ALA A 263 -107.73 8.72 6.16
C ALA A 263 -106.34 8.50 6.79
N LEU A 264 -106.23 8.54 8.12
CA LEU A 264 -104.99 8.26 8.85
C LEU A 264 -104.47 6.83 8.62
N ARG A 265 -105.36 5.81 8.59
CA ARG A 265 -104.94 4.44 8.25
C ARG A 265 -104.43 4.34 6.81
N SER A 266 -105.08 5.00 5.86
CA SER A 266 -104.61 5.06 4.47
C SER A 266 -103.26 5.78 4.36
N GLN A 267 -103.07 6.87 5.11
CA GLN A 267 -101.80 7.60 5.16
C GLN A 267 -100.67 6.75 5.78
N VAL A 268 -100.93 6.05 6.88
CA VAL A 268 -99.96 5.12 7.50
C VAL A 268 -99.62 3.97 6.55
N LEU A 269 -100.60 3.41 5.82
CA LEU A 269 -100.34 2.38 4.82
C LEU A 269 -99.55 2.91 3.60
N SER A 270 -99.79 4.15 3.17
CA SER A 270 -98.96 4.82 2.14
C SER A 270 -97.53 5.00 2.62
N LEU A 271 -97.33 5.56 3.82
CA LEU A 271 -96.01 5.76 4.42
C LEU A 271 -95.27 4.42 4.63
N LEU A 272 -95.95 3.35 5.06
CA LEU A 272 -95.35 2.02 5.15
C LEU A 272 -94.92 1.49 3.78
N LYS A 273 -95.73 1.70 2.73
CA LYS A 273 -95.35 1.34 1.36
C LYS A 273 -94.18 2.19 0.86
N GLU A 274 -94.18 3.50 1.11
CA GLU A 274 -93.10 4.40 0.73
C GLU A 274 -91.79 4.06 1.44
N VAL A 275 -91.83 3.70 2.72
CA VAL A 275 -90.68 3.20 3.48
C VAL A 275 -90.19 1.86 2.92
N TYR A 276 -91.09 0.93 2.58
CA TYR A 276 -90.73 -0.35 1.95
C TYR A 276 -90.11 -0.16 0.56
N ASP A 277 -90.69 0.69 -0.28
CA ASP A 277 -90.17 1.02 -1.61
C ASP A 277 -88.82 1.77 -1.51
N ALA A 278 -88.65 2.63 -0.51
CA ALA A 278 -87.38 3.29 -0.21
C ALA A 278 -86.31 2.31 0.31
N GLN A 279 -86.69 1.35 1.16
CA GLN A 279 -85.81 0.29 1.65
C GLN A 279 -85.35 -0.62 0.51
N ASN A 280 -86.23 -1.00 -0.41
CA ASN A 280 -85.90 -1.77 -1.61
C ASN A 280 -84.95 -1.00 -2.54
N LYS A 281 -85.22 0.30 -2.80
CA LYS A 281 -84.32 1.17 -3.58
C LYS A 281 -82.95 1.33 -2.91
N CYS A 282 -82.91 1.48 -1.59
CA CYS A 282 -81.68 1.56 -0.82
C CYS A 282 -80.88 0.25 -0.90
N SER A 283 -81.53 -0.90 -0.75
CA SER A 283 -80.90 -2.22 -0.89
C SER A 283 -80.32 -2.43 -2.29
N ALA A 284 -81.06 -2.07 -3.34
CA ALA A 284 -80.58 -2.13 -4.72
C ALA A 284 -79.40 -1.16 -4.97
N ALA A 285 -79.42 0.04 -4.39
CA ALA A 285 -78.30 0.98 -4.48
C ALA A 285 -77.05 0.49 -3.74
N ILE A 286 -77.20 -0.14 -2.57
CA ILE A 286 -76.11 -0.79 -1.83
C ILE A 286 -75.50 -1.91 -2.68
N GLN A 287 -76.32 -2.81 -3.25
CA GLN A 287 -75.82 -3.88 -4.13
C GLN A 287 -75.08 -3.31 -5.35
N ALA A 288 -75.63 -2.29 -6.00
CA ALA A 288 -75.00 -1.62 -7.14
C ALA A 288 -73.67 -0.92 -6.76
N ASN A 289 -73.53 -0.40 -5.54
CA ASN A 289 -72.26 0.13 -5.05
C ASN A 289 -71.27 -0.99 -4.73
N THR A 290 -71.67 -2.08 -4.04
CA THR A 290 -70.76 -3.20 -3.77
C THR A 290 -70.18 -3.82 -5.05
N LEU A 291 -70.95 -3.86 -6.15
CA LEU A 291 -70.47 -4.32 -7.46
C LEU A 291 -69.48 -3.33 -8.11
N LYS A 292 -69.58 -2.03 -7.83
CA LYS A 292 -68.61 -1.03 -8.26
C LYS A 292 -67.35 -1.10 -7.41
N ASP A 293 -67.48 -1.26 -6.10
CA ASP A 293 -66.36 -1.34 -5.16
C ASP A 293 -65.50 -2.58 -5.46
N THR A 294 -66.11 -3.75 -5.67
CA THR A 294 -65.37 -4.95 -6.13
C THR A 294 -64.69 -4.71 -7.47
N ARG A 295 -65.35 -4.01 -8.42
CA ARG A 295 -64.75 -3.70 -9.72
C ARG A 295 -63.61 -2.69 -9.63
N ILE A 296 -63.65 -1.74 -8.70
CA ILE A 296 -62.55 -0.82 -8.42
C ILE A 296 -61.34 -1.60 -7.91
N VAL A 297 -61.53 -2.48 -6.91
CA VAL A 297 -60.46 -3.33 -6.36
C VAL A 297 -59.84 -4.25 -7.43
N GLU A 298 -60.64 -4.85 -8.32
CA GLU A 298 -60.12 -5.60 -9.48
C GLU A 298 -59.23 -4.75 -10.39
N LEU A 299 -59.65 -3.53 -10.70
CA LEU A 299 -58.92 -2.61 -11.58
C LEU A 299 -57.65 -2.07 -10.91
N GLU A 300 -57.67 -1.83 -9.60
CA GLU A 300 -56.49 -1.44 -8.81
C GLU A 300 -55.46 -2.56 -8.79
N ASN A 301 -55.87 -3.79 -8.47
CA ASN A 301 -55.02 -4.99 -8.51
C ASN A 301 -54.38 -5.20 -9.90
N LEU A 302 -55.16 -5.02 -10.98
CA LEU A 302 -54.64 -5.11 -12.34
C LEU A 302 -53.65 -3.98 -12.67
N ASN A 303 -53.90 -2.74 -12.20
CA ASN A 303 -53.00 -1.61 -12.39
C ASN A 303 -51.65 -1.85 -11.69
N ASP A 304 -51.69 -2.35 -10.46
CA ASP A 304 -50.48 -2.64 -9.70
C ASP A 304 -49.71 -3.85 -10.24
N ALA A 305 -50.38 -4.87 -10.77
CA ALA A 305 -49.74 -5.96 -11.52
C ALA A 305 -48.98 -5.41 -12.75
N LEU A 306 -49.63 -4.57 -13.58
CA LEU A 306 -49.01 -3.94 -14.75
C LEU A 306 -47.84 -3.01 -14.37
N ARG A 307 -47.93 -2.29 -13.23
CA ARG A 307 -46.84 -1.47 -12.71
C ARG A 307 -45.64 -2.31 -12.27
N GLN A 308 -45.87 -3.42 -11.60
CA GLN A 308 -44.82 -4.36 -11.19
C GLN A 308 -44.14 -4.99 -12.41
N GLU A 309 -44.91 -5.38 -13.43
CA GLU A 309 -44.36 -5.90 -14.69
C GLU A 309 -43.52 -4.85 -15.41
N GLY A 310 -44.03 -3.62 -15.56
CA GLY A 310 -43.29 -2.49 -16.11
C GLY A 310 -42.03 -2.12 -15.30
N ALA A 311 -42.03 -2.34 -13.98
CA ALA A 311 -40.85 -2.17 -13.14
C ALA A 311 -39.80 -3.26 -13.41
N LYS A 312 -40.20 -4.53 -13.54
CA LYS A 312 -39.32 -5.65 -13.91
C LYS A 312 -38.67 -5.43 -15.27
N TYR A 313 -39.44 -4.99 -16.28
CA TYR A 313 -38.87 -4.67 -17.60
C TYR A 313 -37.88 -3.50 -17.55
N ARG A 314 -38.15 -2.44 -16.79
CA ARG A 314 -37.20 -1.33 -16.60
C ARG A 314 -35.92 -1.78 -15.89
N GLN A 315 -36.03 -2.64 -14.88
CA GLN A 315 -34.88 -3.21 -14.18
C GLN A 315 -34.03 -4.06 -15.14
N SER A 316 -34.63 -5.06 -15.80
CA SER A 316 -33.94 -5.91 -16.78
C SER A 316 -33.29 -5.11 -17.92
N THR A 317 -33.93 -4.04 -18.39
CA THR A 317 -33.35 -3.12 -19.38
C THR A 317 -32.14 -2.37 -18.82
N THR A 318 -32.21 -1.92 -17.56
CA THR A 318 -31.10 -1.23 -16.88
C THR A 318 -29.91 -2.17 -16.67
N ASP A 319 -30.16 -3.41 -16.25
CA ASP A 319 -29.16 -4.45 -16.05
C ASP A 319 -28.46 -4.78 -17.39
N LEU A 320 -29.22 -4.91 -18.48
CA LEU A 320 -28.68 -5.13 -19.83
C LEU A 320 -27.83 -3.95 -20.31
N ILE A 321 -28.27 -2.70 -20.08
CA ILE A 321 -27.48 -1.50 -20.38
C ILE A 321 -26.17 -1.49 -19.58
N GLN A 322 -26.19 -1.91 -18.31
CA GLN A 322 -25.00 -2.02 -17.49
C GLN A 322 -24.04 -3.11 -17.97
N GLN A 323 -24.56 -4.27 -18.40
CA GLN A 323 -23.75 -5.33 -19.03
C GLN A 323 -23.10 -4.85 -20.33
N LEU A 324 -23.86 -4.20 -21.22
CA LEU A 324 -23.34 -3.65 -22.47
C LEU A 324 -22.25 -2.58 -22.23
N ARG A 325 -22.43 -1.71 -21.22
CA ARG A 325 -21.39 -0.75 -20.80
C ARG A 325 -20.13 -1.44 -20.28
N SER A 326 -20.27 -2.51 -19.49
CA SER A 326 -19.14 -3.30 -18.99
C SER A 326 -18.35 -3.95 -20.13
N ILE A 327 -19.04 -4.61 -21.07
CA ILE A 327 -18.43 -5.23 -22.25
C ILE A 327 -17.74 -4.18 -23.13
N ASN A 328 -18.37 -3.02 -23.37
CA ASN A 328 -17.77 -1.94 -24.16
C ASN A 328 -16.50 -1.40 -23.48
N HIS A 329 -16.51 -1.21 -22.16
CA HIS A 329 -15.33 -0.77 -21.42
C HIS A 329 -14.18 -1.81 -21.45
N GLN A 330 -14.51 -3.11 -21.37
CA GLN A 330 -13.52 -4.18 -21.55
C GLN A 330 -12.93 -4.19 -22.96
N SER A 331 -13.76 -3.95 -23.99
CA SER A 331 -13.34 -3.83 -25.39
C SER A 331 -12.39 -2.63 -25.61
N GLU A 332 -12.73 -1.46 -25.05
CA GLU A 332 -11.89 -0.26 -25.07
C GLU A 332 -10.52 -0.51 -24.42
N LYS A 333 -10.51 -1.19 -23.25
CA LYS A 333 -9.28 -1.57 -22.56
C LYS A 333 -8.43 -2.53 -23.41
N ALA A 334 -9.03 -3.59 -23.95
CA ALA A 334 -8.34 -4.55 -24.82
C ALA A 334 -7.79 -3.89 -26.09
N GLN A 335 -8.50 -2.91 -26.66
CA GLN A 335 -8.04 -2.13 -27.80
C GLN A 335 -6.83 -1.25 -27.44
N ALA A 336 -6.84 -0.60 -26.27
CA ALA A 336 -5.71 0.18 -25.77
C ALA A 336 -4.46 -0.69 -25.52
N GLU A 337 -4.64 -1.88 -24.92
CA GLU A 337 -3.58 -2.87 -24.73
C GLU A 337 -3.03 -3.36 -26.09
N ASN A 338 -3.89 -3.66 -27.07
CA ASN A 338 -3.48 -4.06 -28.42
C ASN A 338 -2.66 -2.96 -29.12
N MET A 339 -3.03 -1.69 -28.96
CA MET A 339 -2.26 -0.56 -29.47
C MET A 339 -0.88 -0.42 -28.78
N SER A 340 -0.80 -0.68 -27.48
CA SER A 340 0.47 -0.73 -26.74
C SER A 340 1.38 -1.85 -27.26
N VAL A 341 0.84 -3.07 -27.42
CA VAL A 341 1.56 -4.23 -27.97
C VAL A 341 2.03 -3.97 -29.40
N LYS A 342 1.21 -3.36 -30.26
CA LYS A 342 1.62 -2.95 -31.62
C LYS A 342 2.77 -1.95 -31.60
N LYS A 343 2.75 -0.97 -30.68
CA LYS A 343 3.85 -0.01 -30.52
C LYS A 343 5.13 -0.71 -30.05
N GLN A 344 5.04 -1.62 -29.09
CA GLN A 344 6.18 -2.43 -28.64
C GLN A 344 6.74 -3.31 -29.76
N TYR A 345 5.87 -3.92 -30.57
CA TYR A 345 6.28 -4.70 -31.74
C TYR A 345 7.00 -3.84 -32.79
N SER A 346 6.51 -2.63 -33.09
CA SER A 346 7.21 -1.68 -33.99
C SER A 346 8.61 -1.34 -33.48
N MET A 347 8.73 -0.95 -32.20
CA MET A 347 10.03 -0.63 -31.60
C MET A 347 11.00 -1.84 -31.62
N LEU A 348 10.49 -3.05 -31.41
CA LEU A 348 11.29 -4.28 -31.50
C LEU A 348 11.70 -4.60 -32.94
N GLN A 349 10.81 -4.39 -33.92
CA GLN A 349 11.09 -4.55 -35.35
C GLN A 349 12.13 -3.53 -35.84
N GLU A 350 12.04 -2.28 -35.38
CA GLU A 350 13.03 -1.23 -35.62
C GLU A 350 14.39 -1.59 -35.02
N SER A 351 14.43 -2.03 -33.75
CA SER A 351 15.69 -2.43 -33.11
C SER A 351 16.31 -3.69 -33.72
N PHE A 352 15.49 -4.65 -34.16
CA PHE A 352 15.96 -5.85 -34.87
C PHE A 352 16.50 -5.48 -36.25
N SER A 353 15.81 -4.59 -36.98
CA SER A 353 16.27 -4.09 -38.28
C SER A 353 17.61 -3.38 -38.16
N LYS A 354 17.80 -2.57 -37.11
CA LYS A 354 19.08 -1.94 -36.79
C LYS A 354 20.16 -2.97 -36.46
N LEU A 355 19.89 -3.97 -35.62
CA LEU A 355 20.87 -5.01 -35.31
C LEU A 355 21.31 -5.77 -36.58
N VAL A 356 20.41 -5.97 -37.54
CA VAL A 356 20.70 -6.56 -38.85
C VAL A 356 21.55 -5.63 -39.73
N THR A 357 21.37 -4.31 -39.69
CA THR A 357 22.28 -3.38 -40.40
C THR A 357 23.66 -3.34 -39.74
N ASP A 358 23.72 -3.19 -38.42
CA ASP A 358 24.97 -3.14 -37.66
C ASP A 358 25.80 -4.45 -37.86
N TYR A 359 25.14 -5.61 -37.95
CA TYR A 359 25.79 -6.89 -38.27
C TYR A 359 26.34 -6.95 -39.71
N LYS A 360 25.62 -6.41 -40.70
CA LYS A 360 26.08 -6.36 -42.09
C LYS A 360 27.29 -5.42 -42.25
N GLU A 361 27.24 -4.24 -41.65
CA GLU A 361 28.37 -3.31 -41.62
C GLU A 361 29.60 -3.95 -40.96
N LEU A 362 29.41 -4.70 -39.87
CA LEU A 362 30.48 -5.47 -39.24
C LEU A 362 31.03 -6.56 -40.19
N GLN A 363 30.17 -7.30 -40.91
CA GLN A 363 30.62 -8.29 -41.89
C GLN A 363 31.43 -7.64 -43.03
N GLU A 364 30.95 -6.53 -43.59
CA GLU A 364 31.65 -5.77 -44.66
C GLU A 364 33.00 -5.24 -44.18
N THR A 365 33.09 -4.74 -42.93
CA THR A 365 34.38 -4.31 -42.36
C THR A 365 35.34 -5.49 -42.18
N PHE A 366 34.88 -6.65 -41.72
CA PHE A 366 35.69 -7.87 -41.65
C PHE A 366 36.18 -8.35 -43.02
N GLU A 367 35.32 -8.35 -44.04
CA GLU A 367 35.69 -8.72 -45.42
C GLU A 367 36.67 -7.71 -46.04
N SER A 368 36.50 -6.42 -45.77
CA SER A 368 37.42 -5.37 -46.21
C SER A 368 38.79 -5.50 -45.53
N TYR A 369 38.83 -5.77 -44.22
CA TYR A 369 40.07 -6.00 -43.47
C TYR A 369 40.80 -7.24 -44.00
N ARG A 370 40.09 -8.37 -44.14
CA ARG A 370 40.63 -9.59 -44.72
C ARG A 370 41.21 -9.36 -46.12
N THR A 371 40.47 -8.66 -46.98
CA THR A 371 40.93 -8.31 -48.34
C THR A 371 42.17 -7.42 -48.29
N GLN A 372 42.26 -6.50 -47.32
CA GLN A 372 43.44 -5.67 -47.10
C GLN A 372 44.63 -6.51 -46.61
N THR A 373 44.43 -7.47 -45.70
CA THR A 373 45.48 -8.40 -45.25
C THR A 373 45.97 -9.29 -46.40
N GLU A 374 45.07 -9.86 -47.21
CA GLU A 374 45.41 -10.68 -48.37
C GLU A 374 46.14 -9.86 -49.46
N ARG A 375 45.80 -8.58 -49.65
CA ARG A 375 46.55 -7.64 -50.52
C ARG A 375 47.93 -7.33 -49.96
N GLN A 376 48.08 -7.14 -48.65
CA GLN A 376 49.39 -6.94 -48.00
C GLN A 376 50.26 -8.20 -48.09
N ALA A 377 49.68 -9.40 -47.95
CA ALA A 377 50.39 -10.67 -48.08
C ALA A 377 50.86 -10.98 -49.52
N ARG A 378 50.24 -10.38 -50.55
CA ARG A 378 50.65 -10.55 -51.96
C ARG A 378 51.93 -9.81 -52.36
N TYR A 379 52.41 -8.88 -51.53
CA TYR A 379 53.74 -8.29 -51.69
C TYR A 379 54.63 -8.74 -50.52
N PRO A 380 55.69 -9.52 -50.76
CA PRO A 380 56.71 -9.73 -49.75
C PRO A 380 57.50 -8.43 -49.57
N ARG A 381 56.96 -7.49 -48.79
CA ARG A 381 57.81 -6.57 -48.04
C ARG A 381 58.64 -7.46 -47.13
N GLN A 382 59.90 -7.70 -47.54
CA GLN A 382 60.94 -7.94 -46.55
C GLN A 382 60.78 -6.81 -45.51
N PRO A 383 60.70 -7.11 -44.20
CA PRO A 383 60.75 -6.04 -43.21
C PRO A 383 62.02 -5.26 -43.50
N THR A 384 61.88 -3.96 -43.80
CA THR A 384 63.07 -3.10 -43.90
C THR A 384 63.78 -3.21 -42.56
N ARG A 385 65.11 -3.15 -42.59
CA ARG A 385 65.93 -3.31 -41.37
C ARG A 385 65.41 -2.42 -40.22
N GLU A 386 64.98 -1.21 -40.55
CA GLU A 386 64.29 -0.26 -39.67
C GLU A 386 63.01 -0.81 -39.02
N THR A 387 62.12 -1.48 -39.77
CA THR A 387 60.92 -2.11 -39.19
C THR A 387 61.25 -3.31 -38.30
N MET A 388 62.31 -4.07 -38.59
CA MET A 388 62.75 -5.15 -37.72
C MET A 388 63.42 -4.60 -36.44
N GLU A 389 64.20 -3.53 -36.56
CA GLU A 389 64.81 -2.82 -35.42
C GLU A 389 63.75 -2.16 -34.53
N GLU A 390 62.69 -1.56 -35.10
CA GLU A 390 61.58 -0.99 -34.33
C GLU A 390 60.69 -2.09 -33.70
N ILE A 391 60.44 -3.21 -34.37
CA ILE A 391 59.78 -4.38 -33.76
C ILE A 391 60.61 -4.88 -32.57
N ASN A 392 61.92 -5.09 -32.73
CA ASN A 392 62.79 -5.54 -31.65
C ASN A 392 62.82 -4.55 -30.47
N ARG A 393 62.79 -3.24 -30.76
CA ARG A 393 62.70 -2.19 -29.75
C ARG A 393 61.38 -2.22 -28.99
N LEU A 394 60.25 -2.33 -29.69
CA LEU A 394 58.92 -2.42 -29.08
C LEU A 394 58.77 -3.72 -28.29
N THR A 395 59.28 -4.84 -28.78
CA THR A 395 59.32 -6.12 -28.05
C THR A 395 60.16 -6.00 -26.78
N ALA A 396 61.34 -5.39 -26.85
CA ALA A 396 62.16 -5.14 -25.65
C ALA A 396 61.47 -4.19 -24.66
N GLN A 397 60.74 -3.18 -25.15
CA GLN A 397 59.96 -2.27 -24.32
C GLN A 397 58.77 -2.96 -23.64
N VAL A 398 58.08 -3.86 -24.34
CA VAL A 398 56.99 -4.67 -23.76
C VAL A 398 57.54 -5.63 -22.71
N ILE A 399 58.62 -6.37 -22.99
CA ILE A 399 59.25 -7.26 -22.01
C ILE A 399 59.68 -6.49 -20.75
N ALA A 400 60.33 -5.33 -20.91
CA ALA A 400 60.72 -4.49 -19.78
C ALA A 400 59.52 -3.90 -19.01
N ALA A 401 58.38 -3.65 -19.69
CA ALA A 401 57.15 -3.23 -19.04
C ALA A 401 56.47 -4.38 -18.29
N ASP A 402 56.43 -5.58 -18.85
CA ASP A 402 55.88 -6.78 -18.23
C ASP A 402 56.71 -7.20 -17.00
N GLU A 403 58.05 -7.16 -17.08
CA GLU A 403 58.95 -7.37 -15.94
C GLU A 403 58.75 -6.30 -14.86
N ALA A 404 58.57 -5.03 -15.24
CA ALA A 404 58.28 -3.95 -14.30
C ALA A 404 56.90 -4.10 -13.63
N ILE A 405 55.88 -4.58 -14.37
CA ILE A 405 54.55 -4.88 -13.81
C ILE A 405 54.65 -6.06 -12.85
N ALA A 406 55.29 -7.16 -13.23
CA ALA A 406 55.49 -8.32 -12.36
C ALA A 406 56.21 -7.94 -11.05
N TYR A 407 57.25 -7.10 -11.12
CA TYR A 407 57.94 -6.57 -9.94
C TYR A 407 57.04 -5.65 -9.08
N ARG A 408 56.15 -4.86 -9.69
CA ARG A 408 55.16 -4.06 -8.95
C ARG A 408 54.08 -4.92 -8.31
N ASP A 409 53.62 -5.97 -8.98
CA ASP A 409 52.67 -6.93 -8.43
C ASP A 409 53.28 -7.73 -7.28
N GLU A 410 54.58 -8.06 -7.35
CA GLU A 410 55.32 -8.63 -6.22
C GLU A 410 55.42 -7.65 -5.04
N GLN A 411 55.75 -6.38 -5.28
CA GLN A 411 55.71 -5.34 -4.23
C GLN A 411 54.31 -5.19 -3.62
N ILE A 412 53.25 -5.22 -4.43
CA ILE A 412 51.86 -5.16 -3.97
C ILE A 412 51.51 -6.40 -3.15
N ALA A 413 51.97 -7.59 -3.55
CA ALA A 413 51.79 -8.83 -2.79
C ALA A 413 52.52 -8.78 -1.44
N GLN A 414 53.76 -8.29 -1.40
CA GLN A 414 54.53 -8.09 -0.18
C GLN A 414 53.85 -7.08 0.75
N LEU A 415 53.45 -5.90 0.26
CA LEU A 415 52.73 -4.89 1.06
C LEU A 415 51.36 -5.40 1.55
N ARG A 416 50.64 -6.19 0.75
CA ARG A 416 49.39 -6.83 1.19
C ARG A 416 49.63 -7.89 2.27
N ALA A 417 50.71 -8.67 2.16
CA ALA A 417 51.10 -9.64 3.17
C ALA A 417 51.54 -8.94 4.47
N GLU A 418 52.27 -7.82 4.38
CA GLU A 418 52.65 -6.99 5.51
C GLU A 418 51.43 -6.38 6.21
N ILE A 419 50.48 -5.81 5.45
CA ILE A 419 49.19 -5.31 5.98
C ILE A 419 48.38 -6.43 6.64
N ALA A 420 48.32 -7.62 6.04
CA ALA A 420 47.59 -8.77 6.60
C ALA A 420 48.30 -9.38 7.83
N SER A 421 49.63 -9.30 7.90
CA SER A 421 50.46 -9.67 9.04
C SER A 421 50.47 -8.60 10.15
N ASN A 422 49.81 -7.45 9.95
CA ASN A 422 49.92 -6.31 10.84
C ASN A 422 48.99 -6.46 12.06
N SER A 423 49.43 -7.25 13.04
CA SER A 423 48.68 -7.61 14.26
C SER A 423 48.18 -6.41 15.09
N PHE A 424 48.70 -5.19 14.83
CA PHE A 424 48.20 -3.97 15.47
C PHE A 424 46.70 -3.76 15.30
N SER A 425 46.05 -4.30 14.26
CA SER A 425 44.59 -4.21 14.15
C SER A 425 43.89 -4.94 15.31
N GLU A 426 44.32 -6.16 15.64
CA GLU A 426 43.78 -6.95 16.75
C GLU A 426 44.13 -6.32 18.10
N GLU A 427 45.37 -5.84 18.27
CA GLU A 427 45.81 -5.12 19.46
C GLU A 427 44.98 -3.84 19.70
N ILE A 428 44.73 -3.04 18.66
CA ILE A 428 43.88 -1.84 18.75
C ILE A 428 42.44 -2.21 19.11
N HIS A 429 41.91 -3.34 18.63
CA HIS A 429 40.58 -3.82 19.03
C HIS A 429 40.55 -4.25 20.51
N LEU A 430 41.57 -4.96 20.99
CA LEU A 430 41.70 -5.36 22.39
C LEU A 430 41.84 -4.15 23.33
N LEU A 431 42.70 -3.18 22.97
CA LEU A 431 42.89 -1.95 23.75
C LEU A 431 41.63 -1.08 23.78
N LYS A 432 40.87 -1.01 22.68
CA LYS A 432 39.55 -0.34 22.66
C LYS A 432 38.56 -1.05 23.57
N PHE A 433 38.44 -2.37 23.48
CA PHE A 433 37.56 -3.16 24.35
C PHE A 433 37.92 -2.98 25.83
N GLN A 434 39.22 -2.99 26.16
CA GLN A 434 39.71 -2.73 27.52
C GLN A 434 39.36 -1.31 27.99
N ALA A 435 39.52 -0.29 27.14
CA ALA A 435 39.17 1.09 27.47
C ALA A 435 37.65 1.29 27.68
N ASP A 436 36.82 0.64 26.85
CA ASP A 436 35.36 0.67 27.01
C ASP A 436 34.90 -0.07 28.28
N LEU A 437 35.55 -1.19 28.63
CA LEU A 437 35.29 -1.92 29.87
C LEU A 437 35.65 -1.07 31.10
N PHE A 438 36.85 -0.48 31.15
CA PHE A 438 37.22 0.44 32.23
C PHE A 438 36.29 1.66 32.31
N LYS A 439 35.86 2.22 31.17
CA LYS A 439 34.90 3.33 31.14
C LYS A 439 33.54 2.93 31.72
N SER A 440 33.09 1.71 31.47
CA SER A 440 31.88 1.14 32.09
C SER A 440 32.04 0.99 33.60
N ASP A 441 33.16 0.40 34.05
CA ASP A 441 33.45 0.20 35.48
C ASP A 441 33.55 1.53 36.23
N PHE A 442 34.22 2.54 35.67
CA PHE A 442 34.28 3.89 36.24
C PHE A 442 32.91 4.59 36.29
N ALA A 443 32.01 4.31 35.35
CA ALA A 443 30.65 4.82 35.38
C ALA A 443 29.82 4.14 36.49
N ALA A 444 29.92 2.82 36.63
CA ALA A 444 29.25 2.05 37.67
C ALA A 444 29.76 2.42 39.09
N GLU A 445 31.07 2.54 39.28
CA GLU A 445 31.68 3.00 40.54
C GLU A 445 31.25 4.44 40.87
N ARG A 446 31.15 5.32 39.87
CA ARG A 446 30.65 6.68 40.08
C ARG A 446 29.18 6.68 40.52
N GLU A 447 28.32 5.88 39.87
CA GLU A 447 26.91 5.75 40.24
C GLU A 447 26.75 5.19 41.67
N ALA A 448 27.52 4.17 42.01
CA ALA A 448 27.56 3.59 43.36
C ALA A 448 28.00 4.63 44.40
N ARG A 449 29.06 5.41 44.12
CA ARG A 449 29.50 6.51 45.00
C ARG A 449 28.45 7.61 45.15
N THR A 450 27.73 7.98 44.08
CA THR A 450 26.66 8.99 44.20
C THR A 450 25.51 8.48 45.07
N LYS A 451 25.08 7.22 44.91
CA LYS A 451 24.05 6.62 45.78
C LYS A 451 24.49 6.56 47.23
N LEU A 452 25.73 6.12 47.50
CA LEU A 452 26.27 6.07 48.86
C LEU A 452 26.45 7.47 49.48
N ALA A 453 26.78 8.49 48.68
CA ALA A 453 26.82 9.87 49.14
C ALA A 453 25.42 10.43 49.47
N GLU A 454 24.40 10.10 48.66
CA GLU A 454 23.00 10.45 48.93
C GLU A 454 22.47 9.75 50.20
N GLU A 455 22.74 8.45 50.37
CA GLU A 455 22.39 7.69 51.58
C GLU A 455 23.09 8.27 52.82
N LYS A 456 24.38 8.62 52.70
CA LYS A 456 25.12 9.30 53.77
C LYS A 456 24.51 10.66 54.13
N SER A 457 24.06 11.45 53.15
CA SER A 457 23.36 12.72 53.40
C SER A 457 22.07 12.50 54.16
N LYS A 458 21.22 11.56 53.70
CA LYS A 458 19.95 11.20 54.35
C LYS A 458 20.16 10.74 55.80
N LEU A 459 21.10 9.82 56.03
CA LEU A 459 21.43 9.35 57.38
C LEU A 459 22.02 10.45 58.27
N GLN A 460 22.77 11.40 57.70
CA GLN A 460 23.29 12.54 58.44
C GLN A 460 22.17 13.53 58.83
N GLU A 461 21.22 13.78 57.92
CA GLU A 461 20.01 14.59 58.18
C GLU A 461 19.11 13.92 59.24
N GLU A 462 18.86 12.61 59.15
CA GLU A 462 18.13 11.85 60.16
C GLU A 462 18.82 11.90 61.53
N MET A 463 20.15 11.76 61.58
CA MET A 463 20.94 11.89 62.80
C MET A 463 20.92 13.30 63.39
N GLU A 464 20.83 14.34 62.56
CA GLU A 464 20.67 15.73 63.01
C GLU A 464 19.26 15.97 63.57
N GLN A 465 18.22 15.49 62.88
CA GLN A 465 16.83 15.52 63.37
C GLN A 465 16.66 14.77 64.70
N LEU A 466 17.27 13.59 64.84
CA LEU A 466 17.25 12.81 66.09
C LEU A 466 18.03 13.50 67.22
N ARG A 467 19.14 14.18 66.92
CA ARG A 467 19.88 14.99 67.91
C ARG A 467 19.08 16.20 68.36
N GLU A 468 18.41 16.89 67.43
CA GLU A 468 17.56 18.02 67.73
C GLU A 468 16.35 17.59 68.57
N LEU A 469 15.66 16.50 68.20
CA LEU A 469 14.58 15.94 69.02
C LEU A 469 15.05 15.54 70.43
N ASN A 470 16.24 14.91 70.55
CA ASN A 470 16.84 14.61 71.85
C ASN A 470 17.19 15.88 72.64
N ARG A 471 17.62 16.96 71.97
CA ARG A 471 17.87 18.27 72.60
C ARG A 471 16.57 18.87 73.11
N THR A 472 15.52 18.92 72.30
CA THR A 472 14.19 19.40 72.72
C THR A 472 13.64 18.60 73.90
N LEU A 473 13.69 17.26 73.85
CA LEU A 473 13.22 16.40 74.94
C LEU A 473 14.04 16.60 76.24
N ARG A 474 15.35 16.86 76.14
CA ARG A 474 16.18 17.23 77.31
C ARG A 474 15.82 18.60 77.85
N GLU A 475 15.61 19.59 76.99
CA GLU A 475 15.17 20.93 77.38
C GLU A 475 13.78 20.92 78.02
N GLU A 476 12.86 20.08 77.53
CA GLU A 476 11.55 19.83 78.14
C GLU A 476 11.65 19.13 79.50
N LEU A 477 12.50 18.09 79.60
CA LEU A 477 12.74 17.37 80.86
C LEU A 477 13.43 18.26 81.90
N ASP A 478 14.40 19.08 81.49
CA ASP A 478 15.05 20.06 82.37
C ASP A 478 14.09 21.20 82.73
N ALA A 479 13.22 21.65 81.83
CA ALA A 479 12.17 22.61 82.16
C ALA A 479 11.14 22.03 83.14
N TYR A 480 10.80 20.73 83.02
CA TYR A 480 9.96 20.01 83.96
C TYR A 480 10.65 19.86 85.32
N ASN A 481 11.90 19.37 85.35
CA ASN A 481 12.72 19.23 86.54
C ASN A 481 12.93 20.58 87.24
N GLN A 482 13.20 21.67 86.50
CA GLN A 482 13.33 23.02 87.06
C GLN A 482 12.01 23.59 87.57
N ARG A 483 10.85 23.19 87.03
CA ARG A 483 9.54 23.52 87.61
C ARG A 483 9.37 22.76 88.92
N GLN A 484 9.58 21.44 88.91
CA GLN A 484 9.50 20.59 90.11
C GLN A 484 10.47 21.04 91.21
N ILE A 485 11.73 21.35 90.87
CA ILE A 485 12.74 21.87 91.81
C ILE A 485 12.35 23.25 92.31
N ARG A 486 11.80 24.16 91.49
CA ARG A 486 11.27 25.44 91.99
C ARG A 486 10.07 25.24 92.91
N ASP A 487 9.20 24.27 92.64
CA ASP A 487 8.06 23.92 93.50
C ASP A 487 8.48 23.23 94.80
N ILE A 488 9.66 22.60 94.84
CA ILE A 488 10.31 22.08 96.05
C ILE A 488 11.05 23.20 96.79
N GLN A 489 11.89 23.98 96.13
CA GLN A 489 12.63 25.10 96.72
C GLN A 489 11.70 26.17 97.29
N ARG A 490 10.56 26.45 96.66
CA ARG A 490 9.50 27.30 97.26
C ARG A 490 8.91 26.75 98.56
N ARG A 491 9.19 25.49 98.92
CA ARG A 491 8.85 24.86 100.22
C ARG A 491 10.05 24.77 101.18
N PHE A 492 11.28 25.10 100.74
CA PHE A 492 12.52 24.90 101.50
C PHE A 492 13.39 26.17 101.66
N ASP A 493 13.38 27.11 100.72
CA ASP A 493 14.28 28.28 100.68
C ASP A 493 13.87 29.42 101.65
N ASP A 494 12.88 29.16 102.52
CA ASP A 494 12.67 29.88 103.78
C ASP A 494 13.62 29.39 104.89
N SER A 495 14.55 28.47 104.60
CA SER A 495 15.42 27.85 105.59
C SER A 495 16.86 27.57 105.10
N GLU A 496 17.80 28.23 105.79
CA GLU A 496 19.14 27.73 106.11
C GLU A 496 20.29 27.79 105.07
N ARG A 497 21.09 28.86 105.23
CA ARG A 497 22.50 28.79 105.69
C ARG A 497 23.55 27.98 104.87
N GLN A 498 24.45 28.76 104.25
CA GLN A 498 25.84 28.97 104.75
C GLN A 498 26.91 27.83 104.68
N ARG A 499 28.05 28.15 104.01
CA ARG A 499 29.40 27.47 103.97
C ARG A 499 29.48 26.23 103.05
N ARG A 500 30.36 26.14 102.03
CA ARG A 500 31.86 26.24 101.94
C ARG A 500 32.62 25.00 102.46
N THR A 501 33.20 24.17 101.57
CA THR A 501 34.67 23.98 101.32
C THR A 501 35.00 22.83 100.30
N PRO A 502 36.08 22.93 99.47
CA PRO A 502 36.68 21.87 98.61
C PRO A 502 38.10 21.47 99.15
N PRO A 503 39.15 20.94 98.42
CA PRO A 503 39.35 20.47 97.01
C PRO A 503 40.23 19.16 96.83
N LEU A 504 40.79 18.93 95.61
CA LEU A 504 42.05 18.21 95.19
C LEU A 504 41.95 16.80 94.51
N ASN A 505 42.96 16.28 93.74
CA ASN A 505 43.77 16.76 92.57
C ASN A 505 44.67 15.59 92.03
N THR A 506 45.42 15.82 90.91
CA THR A 506 46.58 15.10 90.32
C THR A 506 46.26 14.01 89.27
N ASN A 507 47.02 13.82 88.17
CA ASN A 507 48.22 14.52 87.65
C ASN A 507 48.29 14.51 86.09
N ARG A 508 49.16 15.35 85.48
CA ARG A 508 49.52 15.32 84.04
C ARG A 508 51.02 15.06 83.85
N PHE A 509 51.43 14.60 82.66
CA PHE A 509 52.80 14.81 82.14
C PHE A 509 52.77 15.05 80.61
N SER A 510 53.69 15.87 80.10
CA SER A 510 53.76 16.28 78.69
C SER A 510 55.17 16.76 78.30
N GLY A 511 55.45 16.76 76.99
CA GLY A 511 56.59 17.44 76.34
C GLY A 511 56.74 16.92 74.90
N ALA A 512 57.38 17.58 73.94
CA ALA A 512 57.80 18.98 73.72
C ALA A 512 58.32 19.03 72.25
N GLY A 513 58.31 20.11 71.45
CA GLY A 513 57.77 21.47 71.52
C GLY A 513 58.35 22.34 70.36
N TRP A 514 57.97 23.63 70.27
CA TRP A 514 58.66 24.74 69.54
C TRP A 514 58.57 24.74 67.99
N ASN A 515 57.73 25.58 67.35
CA ASN A 515 57.89 27.02 66.96
C ASN A 515 58.66 27.19 65.61
N VAL A 516 58.30 28.05 64.63
CA VAL A 516 58.11 29.53 64.63
C VAL A 516 57.26 30.01 63.39
N PHE A 517 56.59 31.17 63.50
CA PHE A 517 55.76 31.94 62.50
C PHE A 517 56.56 33.12 61.87
N PRO A 518 56.03 34.11 61.06
CA PRO A 518 54.75 34.32 60.34
C PRO A 518 54.92 34.83 58.86
N GLU A 519 53.84 35.29 58.19
CA GLU A 519 53.63 36.71 57.76
C GLU A 519 52.80 36.94 56.44
N SER A 520 51.63 37.57 56.61
CA SER A 520 50.86 38.47 55.71
C SER A 520 50.42 38.20 54.24
N GLN A 521 49.10 38.42 54.05
CA GLN A 521 48.41 39.26 53.02
C GLN A 521 47.74 38.65 51.75
N VAL A 522 46.41 38.85 51.72
CA VAL A 522 45.34 38.64 50.70
C VAL A 522 45.24 39.84 49.70
N PRO A 523 44.41 39.91 48.61
CA PRO A 523 43.14 39.17 48.32
C PRO A 523 42.77 38.81 46.82
N VAL A 524 41.56 38.24 46.64
CA VAL A 524 40.65 38.22 45.42
C VAL A 524 40.72 37.06 44.38
N VAL A 525 40.00 35.95 44.66
CA VAL A 525 38.85 35.32 43.91
C VAL A 525 38.73 35.57 42.36
N PRO A 526 38.38 34.58 41.46
CA PRO A 526 37.58 33.35 41.67
C PRO A 526 38.08 32.01 41.04
N ARG A 527 37.46 30.89 41.49
CA ARG A 527 37.22 29.59 40.80
C ARG A 527 38.24 29.12 39.74
N GLN A 528 38.99 28.06 40.04
CA GLN A 528 38.88 26.71 39.42
C GLN A 528 39.99 25.76 39.92
N ASP A 529 39.60 24.51 40.18
CA ASP A 529 40.41 23.28 40.09
C ASP A 529 41.71 23.16 40.94
N GLU A 530 42.37 21.99 40.84
CA GLU A 530 43.55 21.50 41.59
C GLU A 530 43.26 21.14 43.08
N ASP A 531 43.28 19.89 43.55
CA ASP A 531 44.25 18.76 43.50
C ASP A 531 45.38 18.81 44.56
N GLU A 532 45.86 17.62 44.93
CA GLU A 532 46.96 17.29 45.87
C GLU A 532 46.80 17.64 47.37
N GLU A 533 46.58 16.61 48.22
CA GLU A 533 47.58 16.25 49.25
C GLU A 533 47.36 14.86 49.90
N LEU A 534 47.69 13.78 49.16
CA LEU A 534 48.14 12.52 49.75
C LEU A 534 49.31 11.96 48.93
N LYS A 535 50.39 12.75 48.87
CA LYS A 535 51.69 12.29 48.35
C LYS A 535 52.27 11.22 49.28
N SER A 536 52.02 9.95 48.96
CA SER A 536 52.88 8.88 49.43
C SER A 536 54.27 9.08 48.83
N PHE A 537 55.29 9.23 49.67
CA PHE A 537 56.69 9.28 49.25
C PHE A 537 57.07 7.95 48.57
N GLN A 538 56.91 7.86 47.25
CA GLN A 538 57.51 6.80 46.45
C GLN A 538 59.00 7.09 46.33
N GLN A 539 59.79 6.46 47.21
CA GLN A 539 61.23 6.38 47.01
C GLN A 539 61.50 5.47 45.81
N TYR A 540 62.34 5.93 44.89
CA TYR A 540 62.70 5.19 43.69
C TYR A 540 64.05 4.50 43.92
N ASP A 541 64.12 3.18 43.76
CA ASP A 541 65.38 2.43 43.86
C ASP A 541 66.02 2.19 42.49
N CYS A 542 67.35 2.24 42.44
CA CYS A 542 68.09 1.80 41.25
C CYS A 542 68.14 0.26 41.21
N PRO A 543 67.60 -0.42 40.18
CA PRO A 543 67.50 -1.88 40.16
C PRO A 543 68.84 -2.62 40.07
N LYS A 544 69.95 -1.91 39.80
CA LYS A 544 71.30 -2.49 39.74
C LYS A 544 72.04 -2.49 41.08
N CYS A 545 71.81 -1.48 41.94
CA CYS A 545 72.53 -1.29 43.20
C CYS A 545 71.61 -1.15 44.44
N SER A 546 70.29 -1.12 44.25
CA SER A 546 69.24 -0.93 45.27
C SER A 546 69.40 0.30 46.17
N THR A 547 70.07 1.35 45.66
CA THR A 547 70.15 2.65 46.35
C THR A 547 68.85 3.43 46.15
N LEU A 548 68.31 4.00 47.22
CA LEU A 548 67.03 4.73 47.24
C LEU A 548 67.21 6.23 47.00
N PHE A 549 66.37 6.78 46.13
CA PHE A 549 66.36 8.19 45.74
C PHE A 549 64.99 8.84 46.06
N PRO A 550 64.96 10.14 46.43
CA PRO A 550 63.72 10.81 46.83
C PRO A 550 62.80 11.15 45.64
N ASP A 551 63.35 11.23 44.44
CA ASP A 551 62.65 11.59 43.20
C ASP A 551 63.30 10.90 41.98
N ILE A 552 62.60 10.93 40.85
CA ILE A 552 63.00 10.20 39.64
C ILE A 552 64.19 10.85 38.93
N ASP A 553 64.35 12.18 39.05
CA ASP A 553 65.44 12.93 38.42
C ASP A 553 66.80 12.58 39.07
N SER A 554 66.84 12.45 40.40
CA SER A 554 68.02 11.95 41.11
C SER A 554 68.39 10.52 40.71
N LEU A 555 67.39 9.66 40.46
CA LEU A 555 67.62 8.31 39.95
C LEU A 555 68.13 8.34 38.49
N GLN A 556 67.56 9.19 37.63
CA GLN A 556 67.98 9.32 36.23
C GLN A 556 69.39 9.89 36.05
N LEU A 557 69.88 10.71 36.99
CA LEU A 557 71.28 11.12 37.05
C LEU A 557 72.22 9.98 37.50
N HIS A 558 71.74 9.08 38.37
CA HIS A 558 72.54 7.96 38.87
C HIS A 558 72.61 6.77 37.90
N VAL A 559 71.54 6.48 37.17
CA VAL A 559 71.43 5.30 36.29
C VAL A 559 72.53 5.21 35.22
N PRO A 560 72.94 6.29 34.50
CA PRO A 560 74.04 6.23 33.53
C PRO A 560 75.37 5.79 34.17
N ASP A 561 75.84 6.51 35.19
CA ASP A 561 77.09 6.21 35.90
C ASP A 561 77.06 4.84 36.60
N CYS A 562 75.87 4.39 37.01
CA CYS A 562 75.67 3.08 37.64
C CYS A 562 75.62 1.94 36.61
N ILE A 563 75.14 2.15 35.39
CA ILE A 563 75.13 1.11 34.35
C ILE A 563 76.55 0.80 33.86
N ASP A 564 77.40 1.82 33.73
CA ASP A 564 78.74 1.72 33.13
C ASP A 564 79.86 1.22 34.09
N ASN A 565 79.58 1.00 35.37
CA ASN A 565 80.45 0.31 36.36
C ASN A 565 79.82 -0.98 36.90
#